data_AF-A0A2M8N9P8-F1
#
_entry.id   AF-A0A2M8N9P8-F1
#
_cell.length_a   1.000
_cell.length_b   1.000
_cell.length_c   1.000
_cell.angle_alpha   90.00
_cell.angle_beta   90.00
_cell.angle_gamma   90.00
#
_symmetry.space_group_name_H-M   'P 1'
#
loop_
_entity.id
_entity.type
_entity.pdbx_description
1 polymer ?
#
loop_
_entity_poly.entity_id
_entity_poly.type
_entity_poly.pdbx_seq_one_letter_code
_entity_poly.pdbx_strand_id
1 'polypeptide(L)' 'RRERIQQYIETWRHISPITTGHTLKSKGLPPGPRYRAILERLRDARLDGEIQTDEQENALLEQLIANDFSG' A
#
# COMPACT_ATOMS: atom_id res chain seq x y z
N ARG A 1 10.79 4.83 -19.52
CA ARG A 1 11.53 4.79 -18.23
C ARG A 1 10.65 4.12 -17.17
N ARG A 2 10.71 2.78 -17.06
CA ARG A 2 9.89 1.92 -16.17
C ARG A 2 10.73 1.28 -15.06
N GLU A 3 11.78 1.96 -14.60
CA GLU A 3 12.81 1.32 -13.74
C GLU A 3 12.62 1.54 -12.25
N ARG A 4 11.65 2.35 -11.81
CA ARG A 4 11.46 2.55 -10.36
C ARG A 4 10.63 1.45 -9.71
N ILE A 5 9.69 0.82 -10.42
CA ILE A 5 8.73 -0.12 -9.83
C ILE A 5 9.42 -1.41 -9.34
N GLN A 6 10.51 -1.85 -9.99
CA GLN A 6 11.22 -3.08 -9.62
C GLN A 6 11.94 -2.94 -8.27
N GLN A 7 12.63 -1.82 -8.03
CA GLN A 7 13.29 -1.54 -6.74
C GLN A 7 12.29 -1.36 -5.60
N TYR A 8 11.09 -0.84 -5.91
CA TYR A 8 9.97 -0.87 -4.96
C TYR A 8 9.65 -2.33 -4.63
N ILE A 9 9.34 -3.20 -5.59
CA ILE A 9 8.91 -4.58 -5.29
C ILE A 9 9.93 -5.38 -4.46
N GLU A 10 11.23 -5.24 -4.72
CA GLU A 10 12.26 -6.01 -4.00
C GLU A 10 12.38 -5.62 -2.52
N THR A 11 12.30 -4.33 -2.20
CA THR A 11 12.42 -3.84 -0.81
C THR A 11 11.20 -4.27 0.02
N TRP A 12 10.04 -4.41 -0.63
CA TRP A 12 8.75 -4.75 -0.03
C TRP A 12 8.59 -6.26 0.19
N ARG A 13 9.52 -7.07 -0.32
CA ARG A 13 9.51 -8.52 -0.10
C ARG A 13 9.99 -8.89 1.31
N HIS A 14 10.77 -8.02 1.95
CA HIS A 14 11.36 -8.28 3.27
C HIS A 14 10.46 -7.84 4.44
N ILE A 15 9.68 -6.78 4.26
CA ILE A 15 8.61 -6.38 5.15
C ILE A 15 7.36 -6.75 4.37
N SER A 16 6.75 -7.92 4.62
CA SER A 16 5.69 -8.44 3.75
C SER A 16 4.31 -8.06 4.31
N PRO A 17 3.75 -6.88 3.97
CA PRO A 17 2.33 -6.60 4.16
C PRO A 17 1.52 -7.58 3.30
N ILE A 18 0.32 -7.94 3.77
CA ILE A 18 -0.69 -8.63 2.93
C ILE A 18 -1.13 -7.73 1.76
N THR A 19 -0.97 -6.42 1.91
CA THR A 19 -1.32 -5.45 0.87
C THR A 19 -0.23 -5.39 -0.20
N THR A 20 -0.54 -5.95 -1.37
CA THR A 20 0.34 -5.88 -2.56
C THR A 20 -0.29 -5.01 -3.65
N GLY A 21 0.48 -4.69 -4.69
CA GLY A 21 -0.07 -4.07 -5.91
C GLY A 21 -1.19 -4.89 -6.55
N HIS A 22 -1.23 -6.20 -6.33
CA HIS A 22 -2.34 -7.06 -6.76
C HIS A 22 -3.59 -6.84 -5.91
N THR A 23 -3.45 -6.70 -4.59
CA THR A 23 -4.54 -6.35 -3.67
C THR A 23 -5.18 -5.03 -4.07
N LEU A 24 -4.36 -3.99 -4.32
CA LEU A 24 -4.84 -2.68 -4.79
C LEU A 24 -5.58 -2.77 -6.14
N LYS A 25 -5.07 -3.61 -7.05
CA LYS A 25 -5.71 -3.85 -8.35
C LYS A 25 -7.06 -4.54 -8.18
N SER A 26 -7.14 -5.52 -7.28
CA SER A 26 -8.39 -6.22 -6.94
C SER A 26 -9.41 -5.31 -6.27
N LYS A 27 -8.96 -4.27 -5.58
CA LYS A 27 -9.81 -3.22 -4.98
C LYS A 27 -10.26 -2.16 -6.00
N GLY A 28 -9.87 -2.30 -7.27
CA GLY A 28 -10.32 -1.41 -8.35
C GLY A 28 -9.50 -0.13 -8.51
N LEU A 29 -8.34 -0.01 -7.85
CA LEU A 29 -7.52 1.20 -7.98
C LEU A 29 -6.75 1.22 -9.31
N PRO A 30 -6.67 2.39 -9.99
CA PRO A 30 -5.87 2.53 -11.19
C PRO A 30 -4.37 2.48 -10.84
N PRO A 31 -3.55 1.73 -11.60
CA PRO A 31 -2.12 1.66 -11.37
C PRO A 31 -1.47 3.02 -11.64
N GLY A 32 -0.73 3.55 -10.66
CA GLY A 32 -0.12 4.87 -10.79
C GLY A 32 0.61 5.34 -9.52
N PRO A 33 0.93 6.64 -9.43
CA PRO A 33 1.59 7.23 -8.26
C PRO A 33 0.85 6.97 -6.94
N ARG A 34 -0.48 6.76 -7.02
CA ARG A 34 -1.35 6.43 -5.88
C ARG A 34 -0.95 5.14 -5.17
N TYR A 35 -0.56 4.11 -5.93
CA TYR A 35 -0.12 2.84 -5.34
C TYR A 35 1.05 3.09 -4.40
N ARG A 36 2.02 3.89 -4.87
CA ARG A 36 3.18 4.25 -4.06
C ARG A 36 2.78 5.00 -2.80
N ALA A 37 1.87 5.98 -2.88
CA ALA A 37 1.44 6.74 -1.71
C ALA A 37 0.74 5.88 -0.65
N ILE A 38 -0.18 5.00 -1.07
CA ILE A 38 -0.89 4.07 -0.17
C ILE A 38 0.10 3.13 0.49
N LEU A 39 0.95 2.51 -0.32
CA LEU A 39 1.99 1.61 0.11
C LEU A 39 2.92 2.32 1.13
N GLU A 40 3.51 3.47 0.76
CA GLU A 40 4.37 4.26 1.65
C GLU A 40 3.69 4.56 3.01
N ARG A 41 2.40 4.93 3.01
CA ARG A 41 1.67 5.18 4.26
C ARG A 41 1.47 3.92 5.11
N LEU A 42 1.15 2.78 4.50
CA LEU A 42 1.05 1.50 5.22
C LEU A 42 2.39 1.12 5.87
N ARG A 43 3.50 1.37 5.16
CA ARG A 43 4.85 1.12 5.69
C ARG A 43 5.16 2.02 6.87
N ASP A 44 4.94 3.32 6.72
CA ASP A 44 5.23 4.28 7.78
C ASP A 44 4.39 3.94 9.03
N ALA A 45 3.12 3.58 8.85
CA ALA A 45 2.27 3.10 9.94
C ALA A 45 2.77 1.78 10.58
N ARG A 46 3.36 0.84 9.83
CA ARG A 46 4.02 -0.34 10.42
C ARG A 46 5.31 0.02 11.18
N LEU A 47 6.12 0.92 10.63
CA LEU A 47 7.38 1.37 11.24
C LEU A 47 7.11 2.15 12.54
N ASP A 48 6.06 2.95 12.54
CA ASP A 48 5.58 3.72 13.70
C ASP A 48 4.87 2.81 14.73
N GLY A 49 4.62 1.54 14.37
CA GLY A 49 3.92 0.58 15.22
C GLY A 49 2.40 0.79 15.31
N GLU A 50 1.83 1.66 14.47
CA GLU A 50 0.38 1.84 14.32
C GLU A 50 -0.31 0.56 13.81
N ILE A 51 0.39 -0.20 12.96
CA ILE A 51 -0.10 -1.45 12.37
C ILE A 51 0.82 -2.59 12.81
N GLN A 52 0.25 -3.52 13.54
CA GLN A 52 0.93 -4.75 13.98
C GLN A 52 0.25 -6.00 13.42
N THR A 53 -1.02 -5.87 13.01
CA THR A 53 -1.80 -6.98 12.46
C THR A 53 -2.29 -6.71 11.05
N ASP A 54 -2.64 -7.80 10.39
CA ASP A 54 -3.18 -7.82 9.05
C ASP A 54 -4.57 -7.12 8.99
N GLU A 55 -5.41 -7.24 10.02
CA GLU A 55 -6.69 -6.53 10.06
C GLU A 55 -6.51 -5.00 10.13
N GLN A 56 -5.55 -4.54 10.93
CA GLN A 56 -5.24 -3.10 11.05
C GLN A 56 -4.72 -2.54 9.72
N GLU A 57 -3.92 -3.32 9.00
CA GLU A 57 -3.43 -2.95 7.68
C GLU A 57 -4.57 -2.79 6.67
N ASN A 58 -5.51 -3.74 6.67
CA ASN A 58 -6.66 -3.71 5.77
C ASN A 58 -7.60 -2.55 6.11
N ALA A 59 -7.80 -2.25 7.40
CA ALA A 59 -8.59 -1.11 7.84
C ALA A 59 -7.98 0.23 7.37
N LEU A 60 -6.66 0.41 7.52
CA LEU A 60 -6.00 1.63 7.04
C LEU A 60 -6.03 1.70 5.51
N LEU A 61 -5.84 0.57 4.83
CA LEU A 61 -5.94 0.49 3.38
C LEU A 61 -7.32 0.98 2.88
N GLU A 62 -8.41 0.46 3.45
CA GLU A 62 -9.77 0.89 3.10
C GLU A 62 -9.98 2.40 3.33
N GLN A 63 -9.45 2.95 4.43
CA GLN A 63 -9.53 4.39 4.70
C GLN A 63 -8.78 5.22 3.65
N LEU A 64 -7.58 4.78 3.26
CA LEU A 64 -6.78 5.47 2.24
C LEU A 64 -7.49 5.44 0.88
N ILE A 65 -8.11 4.31 0.55
CA ILE A 65 -8.92 4.14 -0.66
C ILE A 65 -10.19 5.03 -0.61
N ALA A 66 -10.89 5.09 0.52
CA ALA A 66 -12.10 5.90 0.67
C ALA A 66 -11.81 7.42 0.60
N ASN A 67 -10.71 7.87 1.20
CA ASN A 67 -10.23 9.25 1.08
C ASN A 67 -9.80 9.60 -0.35
N ASP A 68 -9.48 8.60 -1.18
CA ASP A 68 -9.19 8.77 -2.60
C ASP A 68 -10.42 9.17 -3.42
N PHE A 69 -11.53 8.50 -3.15
CA PHE A 69 -12.78 8.64 -3.91
C PHE A 69 -13.62 9.86 -3.47
N SER A 70 -13.21 10.57 -2.43
CA SER A 70 -13.93 11.72 -1.88
C SER A 70 -13.46 13.08 -2.45
N GLY A 71 -12.65 13.08 -3.51
CA GLY A 71 -12.07 14.29 -4.14
C GLY A 71 -12.40 14.42 -5.62
#